data_AF-A0A7J6NHE6-F1
#
_entry.id   AF-A0A7J6NHE6-F1
#
_cell.length_a   1.000
_cell.length_b   1.000
_cell.length_c   1.000
_cell.angle_alpha   90.00
_cell.angle_beta   90.00
_cell.angle_gamma   90.00
#
_symmetry.space_group_name_H-M   'P 1'
#
loop_
_entity.id
_entity.type
_entity.pdbx_description
1 polymer ?
#
loop_
_entity_poly.entity_id
_entity_poly.type
_entity_poly.pdbx_seq_one_letter_code
_entity_poly.pdbx_strand_id
1 'polypeptide(L)'
;MVGLGAPLVWIPTLEMVSRSAYFHVRDLSRPTSPTAAAAAGGGGGMALFNRAESDGDDEGQLQQEAHAGQQSTGRQNEILPLGGRRVERGSILSTAGGDSPNTTFYTRLDRNLSRFNGIFYGIFQLHGLVLYPLGAIVANTDDTTDWRQPLFWTVAMLPLAASFVFLMIPPIPKSDLIPGTPPPDVRVWKSIKFIVAEKLFRRLAPSIIVNGMVLGFLFGDFGRFFVSPTLGVDSVLIVNASFFCACAIATVGWAKLIEWNKISRRAVILLSMLAQCCFLILHIILYITKTAIATNYIQDPEDPTSWKMVQEPRPYHYVIIISSVILLAIGDSAYESQLPAAVQNAYQSTPLHITANANYKAAQSWGFLIQFSI
;
A
#
# COMPACT_ATOMS: atom_id res chain seq x y z
N MET A 1 -4.50 -5.76 23.96
CA MET A 1 -4.07 -4.38 23.61
C MET A 1 -3.10 -4.39 22.42
N VAL A 2 -3.57 -4.79 21.23
CA VAL A 2 -2.79 -4.76 19.98
C VAL A 2 -3.68 -4.05 18.96
N GLY A 3 -3.48 -2.74 18.75
CA GLY A 3 -4.40 -1.99 17.88
C GLY A 3 -4.02 -0.55 17.54
N LEU A 4 -3.08 0.07 18.26
CA LEU A 4 -2.72 1.48 18.03
C LEU A 4 -1.41 1.71 17.24
N GLY A 5 -0.67 0.65 16.91
CA GLY A 5 0.62 0.76 16.21
C GLY A 5 0.52 0.88 14.68
N ALA A 6 -0.61 0.52 14.08
CA ALA A 6 -0.74 0.53 12.63
C ALA A 6 -0.58 1.95 12.02
N PRO A 7 -1.29 3.02 12.47
CA PRO A 7 -1.34 4.30 11.75
C PRO A 7 0.01 4.98 11.48
N LEU A 8 1.00 4.81 12.37
CA LEU A 8 2.27 5.53 12.32
C LEU A 8 3.29 4.95 11.32
N VAL A 9 3.14 3.68 10.92
CA VAL A 9 4.03 3.03 9.93
C VAL A 9 3.63 3.37 8.47
N TRP A 10 2.41 3.88 8.24
CA TRP A 10 1.86 4.06 6.89
C TRP A 10 2.29 5.36 6.19
N ILE A 11 2.64 6.42 6.92
CA ILE A 11 3.09 7.69 6.34
C ILE A 11 4.43 7.52 5.57
N PRO A 12 5.45 6.83 6.13
CA PRO A 12 6.68 6.48 5.39
C PRO A 12 6.47 5.71 4.08
N THR A 13 5.45 4.84 4.05
CA THR A 13 5.19 3.90 2.96
C THR A 13 4.74 4.61 1.67
N LEU A 14 3.90 5.64 1.79
CA LEU A 14 3.43 6.42 0.65
C LEU A 14 4.55 7.26 0.02
N GLU A 15 5.51 7.67 0.85
CA GLU A 15 6.64 8.49 0.44
C GLU A 15 7.70 7.68 -0.33
N MET A 16 7.98 6.43 0.07
CA MET A 16 8.93 5.54 -0.63
C MET A 16 8.48 5.14 -2.03
N VAL A 17 7.19 4.86 -2.24
CA VAL A 17 6.67 4.49 -3.56
C VAL A 17 6.71 5.65 -4.55
N SER A 18 6.42 6.87 -4.08
CA SER A 18 6.53 8.09 -4.89
C SER A 18 7.97 8.31 -5.39
N ARG A 19 8.98 8.06 -4.54
CA ARG A 19 10.41 8.21 -4.86
C ARG A 19 10.89 7.28 -5.98
N SER A 20 10.61 5.98 -5.88
CA SER A 20 11.10 5.01 -6.88
C SER A 20 10.49 5.26 -8.26
N ALA A 21 9.21 5.62 -8.29
CA ALA A 21 8.53 5.93 -9.54
C ALA A 21 9.07 7.23 -10.18
N TYR A 22 9.54 8.19 -9.37
CA TYR A 22 10.18 9.43 -9.83
C TYR A 22 11.57 9.20 -10.45
N PHE A 23 12.43 8.40 -9.80
CA PHE A 23 13.78 8.12 -10.33
C PHE A 23 13.73 7.43 -11.70
N HIS A 24 12.80 6.50 -11.90
CA HIS A 24 12.66 5.82 -13.20
C HIS A 24 12.11 6.72 -14.32
N VAL A 25 11.21 7.66 -14.01
CA VAL A 25 10.71 8.61 -15.02
C VAL A 25 11.81 9.60 -15.42
N ARG A 26 12.63 10.05 -14.45
CA ARG A 26 13.75 10.96 -14.71
C ARG A 26 14.82 10.34 -15.62
N ASP A 27 15.19 9.08 -15.39
CA ASP A 27 16.16 8.36 -16.22
C ASP A 27 15.64 8.10 -17.65
N LEU A 28 14.33 7.90 -17.82
CA LEU A 28 13.70 7.74 -19.14
C LEU A 28 13.51 9.07 -19.89
N SER A 29 13.51 10.20 -19.18
CA SER A 29 13.36 11.55 -19.74
C SER A 29 14.69 12.22 -20.10
N ARG A 30 15.83 11.62 -19.76
CA ARG A 30 17.14 12.11 -20.24
C ARG A 30 17.19 11.92 -21.76
N PRO A 31 17.31 12.99 -22.56
CA PRO A 31 17.59 12.82 -23.98
C PRO A 31 18.91 12.05 -24.10
N THR A 32 18.87 10.89 -24.74
CA THR A 32 20.08 10.24 -25.23
C THR A 32 20.79 11.27 -26.09
N SER A 33 21.95 11.75 -25.65
CA SER A 33 22.73 12.76 -26.35
C SER A 33 22.94 12.33 -27.81
N PRO A 34 22.71 13.21 -28.80
CA PRO A 34 23.02 12.93 -30.19
C PRO A 34 24.53 13.08 -30.40
N THR A 35 25.34 12.15 -29.87
CA THR A 35 26.81 12.18 -30.03
C THR A 35 27.42 10.82 -30.37
N ALA A 36 26.63 9.87 -30.89
CA ALA A 36 27.15 8.59 -31.38
C ALA A 36 26.81 8.33 -32.87
N ALA A 37 26.77 9.37 -33.70
CA ALA A 37 26.57 9.24 -35.16
C ALA A 37 27.39 10.24 -36.00
N ALA A 38 28.56 10.68 -35.51
CA ALA A 38 29.48 11.52 -36.29
C ALA A 38 30.93 11.16 -35.95
N ALA A 39 31.40 10.03 -36.49
CA ALA A 39 32.82 9.71 -36.61
C ALA A 39 33.09 9.30 -38.06
N ALA A 40 33.09 10.30 -38.96
CA ALA A 40 33.65 10.20 -40.31
C ALA A 40 33.97 11.61 -40.83
N GLY A 41 35.27 11.88 -41.03
CA GLY A 41 35.82 13.12 -41.61
C GLY A 41 35.95 14.26 -40.59
N GLY A 42 37.07 14.93 -40.38
CA GLY A 42 38.26 15.13 -41.18
C GLY A 42 38.61 16.62 -41.12
N GLY A 43 39.85 16.96 -40.71
CA GLY A 43 40.51 18.22 -41.07
C GLY A 43 40.43 19.41 -40.10
N GLY A 44 41.56 19.70 -39.46
CA GLY A 44 42.25 21.01 -39.50
C GLY A 44 41.64 22.22 -38.77
N GLY A 45 42.46 22.87 -37.92
CA GLY A 45 42.29 24.30 -37.60
C GLY A 45 42.72 24.72 -36.21
N MET A 46 43.80 25.51 -36.14
CA MET A 46 44.33 26.21 -34.96
C MET A 46 43.42 27.34 -34.43
N ALA A 47 43.63 27.69 -33.14
CA ALA A 47 43.85 29.05 -32.60
C ALA A 47 42.92 29.54 -31.47
N LEU A 48 43.53 29.69 -30.27
CA LEU A 48 43.66 30.91 -29.43
C LEU A 48 42.44 31.70 -28.88
N PHE A 49 42.51 31.85 -27.55
CA PHE A 49 42.37 33.07 -26.72
C PHE A 49 41.00 33.65 -26.25
N ASN A 50 40.94 33.74 -24.91
CA ASN A 50 40.59 34.89 -24.03
C ASN A 50 39.13 35.33 -23.73
N ARG A 51 38.84 35.26 -22.42
CA ARG A 51 38.65 36.38 -21.45
C ARG A 51 37.35 37.21 -21.49
N ALA A 52 36.74 37.31 -20.30
CA ALA A 52 36.42 38.55 -19.55
C ALA A 52 34.99 38.59 -18.98
N GLU A 53 34.97 38.66 -17.64
CA GLU A 53 34.09 39.41 -16.74
C GLU A 53 33.23 40.53 -17.36
N SER A 54 32.01 40.72 -16.81
CA SER A 54 31.68 42.00 -16.21
C SER A 54 30.63 41.86 -15.10
N ASP A 55 30.94 42.48 -13.97
CA ASP A 55 30.06 42.86 -12.86
C ASP A 55 28.92 43.80 -13.31
N GLY A 56 27.95 43.97 -12.42
CA GLY A 56 26.92 45.00 -12.52
C GLY A 56 25.91 44.92 -11.37
N ASP A 57 26.31 45.45 -10.22
CA ASP A 57 25.44 45.85 -9.11
C ASP A 57 24.38 46.87 -9.55
N ASP A 58 23.21 46.87 -8.90
CA ASP A 58 22.60 48.12 -8.41
C ASP A 58 21.47 47.87 -7.40
N GLU A 59 21.69 48.43 -6.21
CA GLU A 59 20.73 48.63 -5.13
C GLU A 59 19.82 49.84 -5.45
N GLY A 60 18.61 49.85 -4.90
CA GLY A 60 17.73 51.02 -4.97
C GLY A 60 16.45 50.87 -4.15
N GLN A 61 16.56 51.19 -2.86
CA GLN A 61 15.44 51.38 -1.92
C GLN A 61 14.53 52.55 -2.33
N LEU A 62 13.25 52.52 -1.96
CA LEU A 62 12.61 53.56 -1.11
C LEU A 62 11.17 53.20 -0.71
N GLN A 63 10.85 53.61 0.52
CA GLN A 63 9.61 53.52 1.31
C GLN A 63 8.47 54.36 0.64
N GLN A 64 7.18 54.42 1.01
CA GLN A 64 6.53 54.43 2.32
C GLN A 64 4.98 54.56 2.17
N GLU A 65 4.24 53.85 3.03
CA GLU A 65 2.97 54.15 3.75
C GLU A 65 1.68 54.78 3.13
N ALA A 66 0.60 54.00 3.27
CA ALA A 66 -0.70 54.26 3.93
C ALA A 66 -1.71 55.29 3.38
N HIS A 67 -2.92 54.81 3.06
CA HIS A 67 -4.16 55.21 3.76
C HIS A 67 -5.35 54.29 3.48
N ALA A 68 -6.24 54.24 4.47
CA ALA A 68 -7.41 53.38 4.64
C ALA A 68 -8.61 53.71 3.72
N GLY A 69 -9.49 52.73 3.52
CA GLY A 69 -10.91 53.01 3.27
C GLY A 69 -11.68 52.01 2.41
N GLN A 70 -12.77 51.50 3.02
CA GLN A 70 -14.01 51.00 2.40
C GLN A 70 -14.13 49.52 1.97
N GLN A 71 -14.92 48.87 2.83
CA GLN A 71 -15.79 47.71 2.59
C GLN A 71 -16.54 47.79 1.25
N SER A 72 -16.53 46.68 0.52
CA SER A 72 -17.65 46.26 -0.32
C SER A 72 -17.73 44.74 -0.30
N THR A 73 -18.85 44.26 0.26
CA THR A 73 -19.25 42.88 0.42
C THR A 73 -19.66 42.27 -0.92
N GLY A 74 -18.67 41.84 -1.71
CA GLY A 74 -18.88 41.00 -2.89
C GLY A 74 -18.84 39.52 -2.53
N ARG A 75 -20.00 38.94 -2.17
CA ARG A 75 -20.16 37.49 -1.94
C ARG A 75 -20.16 36.76 -3.28
N GLN A 76 -19.00 36.60 -3.92
CA GLN A 76 -18.83 35.70 -5.05
C GLN A 76 -18.67 34.27 -4.54
N ASN A 77 -19.78 33.53 -4.52
CA ASN A 77 -19.75 32.08 -4.61
C ASN A 77 -19.29 31.70 -6.02
N GLU A 78 -17.99 31.83 -6.32
CA GLU A 78 -17.40 31.07 -7.42
C GLU A 78 -17.23 29.63 -6.96
N ILE A 79 -18.29 28.85 -7.17
CA ILE A 79 -18.15 27.43 -7.44
C ILE A 79 -17.41 27.36 -8.77
N LEU A 80 -16.08 27.40 -8.71
CA LEU A 80 -15.23 26.98 -9.81
C LEU A 80 -15.74 25.61 -10.27
N PRO A 81 -16.26 25.49 -11.51
CA PRO A 81 -16.52 24.17 -12.03
C PRO A 81 -15.15 23.49 -12.05
N LEU A 82 -15.03 22.39 -11.29
CA LEU A 82 -14.08 21.32 -11.58
C LEU A 82 -14.49 20.71 -12.93
N GLY A 83 -14.52 21.52 -13.98
CA GLY A 83 -14.41 21.14 -15.37
C GLY A 83 -12.97 20.70 -15.54
N GLY A 84 -12.65 19.53 -14.97
CA GLY A 84 -11.51 18.77 -15.41
C GLY A 84 -11.68 18.64 -16.91
N ARG A 85 -10.82 19.35 -17.66
CA ARG A 85 -10.63 19.08 -19.07
C ARG A 85 -10.49 17.58 -19.15
N ARG A 86 -11.52 16.97 -19.70
CA ARG A 86 -11.62 15.56 -20.00
C ARG A 86 -10.43 15.31 -20.91
N VAL A 87 -9.31 14.89 -20.34
CA VAL A 87 -8.40 14.03 -21.09
C VAL A 87 -9.27 12.80 -21.30
N GLU A 88 -9.99 12.79 -22.42
CA GLU A 88 -10.57 11.58 -22.94
C GLU A 88 -9.38 10.63 -23.08
N ARG A 89 -9.15 9.84 -22.02
CA ARG A 89 -8.51 8.55 -22.12
C ARG A 89 -9.41 7.79 -23.08
N GLY A 90 -9.17 8.01 -24.38
CA GLY A 90 -9.71 7.19 -25.43
C GLY A 90 -9.54 5.77 -24.97
N SER A 91 -10.62 5.01 -25.01
CA SER A 91 -10.52 3.58 -24.87
C SER A 91 -9.50 3.14 -25.91
N ILE A 92 -8.28 2.84 -25.47
CA ILE A 92 -7.29 2.08 -26.23
C ILE A 92 -7.81 0.64 -26.24
N LEU A 93 -9.02 0.45 -26.78
CA LEU A 93 -9.44 -0.81 -27.32
C LEU A 93 -8.84 -0.84 -28.71
N SER A 94 -7.66 -1.45 -28.73
CA SER A 94 -7.04 -2.14 -29.84
C SER A 94 -8.01 -2.42 -31.00
N THR A 95 -7.95 -1.59 -32.03
CA THR A 95 -8.19 -2.00 -33.41
C THR A 95 -6.89 -1.79 -34.16
N ALA A 96 -6.18 -2.90 -34.35
CA ALA A 96 -5.10 -3.22 -35.29
C ALA A 96 -4.27 -2.08 -35.91
N GLY A 97 -2.95 -2.16 -35.73
CA GLY A 97 -2.00 -1.75 -36.78
C GLY A 97 -1.07 -0.58 -36.46
N GLY A 98 -0.56 -0.47 -35.23
CA GLY A 98 0.55 0.44 -34.94
C GLY A 98 0.71 0.63 -33.44
N ASP A 99 1.75 0.03 -32.85
CA ASP A 99 2.13 0.29 -31.46
C ASP A 99 2.58 1.75 -31.35
N SER A 100 1.63 2.64 -31.04
CA SER A 100 1.97 4.04 -30.77
C SER A 100 3.00 4.08 -29.64
N PRO A 101 4.04 4.92 -29.71
CA PRO A 101 5.10 4.99 -28.68
C PRO A 101 4.57 5.18 -27.26
N ASN A 102 3.35 5.73 -27.11
CA ASN A 102 2.66 5.91 -25.84
C ASN A 102 2.23 4.58 -25.17
N THR A 103 1.81 3.56 -25.91
CA THR A 103 1.38 2.27 -25.31
C THR A 103 2.56 1.53 -24.65
N THR A 104 3.74 1.63 -25.26
CA THR A 104 4.99 1.05 -24.73
C THR A 104 5.39 1.69 -23.40
N PHE A 105 5.24 3.01 -23.26
CA PHE A 105 5.57 3.71 -22.02
C PHE A 105 4.67 3.29 -20.85
N TYR A 106 3.35 3.33 -21.02
CA TYR A 106 2.41 2.95 -19.95
C TYR A 106 2.57 1.50 -19.53
N THR A 107 2.84 0.60 -20.48
CA THR A 107 3.08 -0.82 -20.19
C THR A 107 4.34 -1.01 -19.35
N ARG A 108 5.43 -0.27 -19.65
CA ARG A 108 6.67 -0.31 -18.85
C ARG A 108 6.45 0.26 -17.44
N LEU A 109 5.76 1.40 -17.34
CA LEU A 109 5.45 2.01 -16.05
C LEU A 109 4.64 1.07 -15.16
N ASP A 110 3.60 0.43 -15.71
CA ASP A 110 2.74 -0.49 -14.97
C ASP A 110 3.50 -1.73 -14.45
N ARG A 111 4.44 -2.26 -15.26
CA ARG A 111 5.32 -3.36 -14.86
C ARG A 111 6.28 -2.96 -13.74
N ASN A 112 6.90 -1.79 -13.85
CA ASN A 112 7.83 -1.30 -12.84
C ASN A 112 7.13 -1.03 -11.50
N LEU A 113 5.94 -0.42 -11.53
CA LEU A 113 5.10 -0.22 -10.33
C LEU A 113 4.68 -1.54 -9.70
N SER A 114 4.22 -2.51 -10.49
CA SER A 114 3.83 -3.83 -9.99
C SER A 114 5.01 -4.55 -9.34
N ARG A 115 6.19 -4.53 -9.97
CA ARG A 115 7.42 -5.11 -9.42
C ARG A 115 7.83 -4.43 -8.11
N PHE A 116 7.85 -3.09 -8.09
CA PHE A 116 8.22 -2.35 -6.89
C PHE A 116 7.26 -2.64 -5.73
N ASN A 117 5.95 -2.53 -5.97
CA ASN A 117 4.96 -2.83 -4.95
C ASN A 117 4.99 -4.29 -4.51
N GLY A 118 5.23 -5.23 -5.42
CA GLY A 118 5.40 -6.64 -5.08
C GLY A 118 6.56 -6.89 -4.12
N ILE A 119 7.71 -6.28 -4.38
CA ILE A 119 8.88 -6.40 -3.48
C ILE A 119 8.60 -5.69 -2.16
N PHE A 120 8.09 -4.46 -2.20
CA PHE A 120 7.81 -3.67 -1.02
C PHE A 120 6.80 -4.37 -0.10
N TYR A 121 5.63 -4.76 -0.64
CA TYR A 121 4.61 -5.44 0.14
C TYR A 121 5.05 -6.86 0.52
N GLY A 122 5.86 -7.54 -0.30
CA GLY A 122 6.46 -8.83 0.09
C GLY A 122 7.32 -8.70 1.35
N ILE A 123 8.24 -7.72 1.38
CA ILE A 123 9.06 -7.42 2.55
C ILE A 123 8.21 -6.96 3.72
N PHE A 124 7.21 -6.11 3.47
CA PHE A 124 6.26 -5.70 4.49
C PHE A 124 5.63 -6.94 5.10
N GLN A 125 4.98 -7.84 4.35
CA GLN A 125 4.31 -9.01 4.91
C GLN A 125 5.25 -9.97 5.68
N LEU A 126 6.54 -10.03 5.33
CA LEU A 126 7.52 -10.82 6.10
C LEU A 126 7.66 -10.36 7.57
N HIS A 127 7.29 -9.13 7.91
CA HIS A 127 7.29 -8.69 9.32
C HIS A 127 6.40 -9.58 10.19
N GLY A 128 5.23 -9.99 9.69
CA GLY A 128 4.33 -10.87 10.41
C GLY A 128 4.92 -12.26 10.59
N LEU A 129 5.58 -12.81 9.57
CA LEU A 129 6.27 -14.10 9.67
C LEU A 129 7.34 -14.11 10.77
N VAL A 130 7.98 -12.98 11.06
CA VAL A 130 8.98 -12.89 12.14
C VAL A 130 8.32 -12.62 13.49
N LEU A 131 7.39 -11.67 13.56
CA LEU A 131 6.83 -11.21 14.83
C LEU A 131 5.85 -12.21 15.46
N TYR A 132 5.07 -12.95 14.66
CA TYR A 132 4.12 -13.92 15.22
C TYR A 132 4.78 -15.12 15.91
N PRO A 133 5.79 -15.80 15.33
CA PRO A 133 6.52 -16.85 16.02
C PRO A 133 7.27 -16.34 17.26
N LEU A 134 7.85 -15.14 17.19
CA LEU A 134 8.42 -14.50 18.39
C LEU A 134 7.35 -14.31 19.46
N GLY A 135 6.18 -13.77 19.11
CA GLY A 135 5.04 -13.68 20.02
C GLY A 135 4.60 -15.03 20.59
N ALA A 136 4.74 -16.12 19.83
CA ALA A 136 4.37 -17.46 20.28
C ALA A 136 5.38 -18.02 21.29
N ILE A 137 6.68 -17.84 21.05
CA ILE A 137 7.72 -18.21 22.03
C ILE A 137 7.47 -17.48 23.35
N VAL A 138 7.07 -16.22 23.24
CA VAL A 138 6.81 -15.29 24.34
C VAL A 138 5.57 -15.69 25.13
N ALA A 139 4.47 -15.99 24.44
CA ALA A 139 3.25 -16.45 25.08
C ALA A 139 3.45 -17.78 25.84
N ASN A 140 4.36 -18.64 25.37
CA ASN A 140 4.60 -19.98 25.92
C ASN A 140 5.72 -20.06 26.96
N THR A 141 6.45 -18.98 27.24
CA THR A 141 7.50 -19.01 28.25
C THR A 141 6.91 -18.61 29.61
N ASP A 142 7.17 -19.43 30.64
CA ASP A 142 6.60 -19.30 31.98
C ASP A 142 6.70 -17.89 32.55
N ASP A 143 5.63 -17.48 33.27
CA ASP A 143 5.50 -16.18 33.96
C ASP A 143 6.66 -15.88 34.95
N THR A 144 7.45 -16.88 35.30
CA THR A 144 8.54 -16.79 36.28
C THR A 144 9.81 -16.15 35.73
N THR A 145 9.89 -15.89 34.42
CA THR A 145 11.11 -15.36 33.81
C THR A 145 10.96 -13.92 33.32
N ASP A 146 11.87 -13.06 33.78
CA ASP A 146 11.95 -11.60 33.50
C ASP A 146 12.18 -11.24 32.01
N TRP A 147 12.19 -12.18 31.07
CA TRP A 147 12.53 -11.92 29.65
C TRP A 147 11.48 -11.06 28.91
N ARG A 148 10.26 -10.93 29.45
CA ARG A 148 9.20 -10.10 28.85
C ARG A 148 9.60 -8.64 28.71
N GLN A 149 10.28 -8.09 29.72
CA GLN A 149 10.70 -6.70 29.73
C GLN A 149 11.83 -6.43 28.71
N PRO A 150 12.94 -7.20 28.67
CA PRO A 150 13.95 -7.11 27.60
C PRO A 150 13.38 -7.27 26.20
N LEU A 151 12.43 -8.20 26.00
CA LEU A 151 11.79 -8.34 24.70
C LEU A 151 10.95 -7.12 24.34
N PHE A 152 10.12 -6.64 25.26
CA PHE A 152 9.32 -5.44 25.04
C PHE A 152 10.20 -4.27 24.61
N TRP A 153 11.31 -4.04 25.32
CA TRP A 153 12.29 -3.02 24.95
C TRP A 153 12.91 -3.28 23.59
N THR A 154 13.29 -4.52 23.28
CA THR A 154 13.86 -4.88 21.98
C THR A 154 12.88 -4.57 20.83
N VAL A 155 11.63 -5.00 20.97
CA VAL A 155 10.57 -4.75 19.98
C VAL A 155 10.23 -3.26 19.90
N ALA A 156 10.29 -2.51 21.00
CA ALA A 156 10.06 -1.06 21.03
C ALA A 156 11.21 -0.26 20.41
N MET A 157 12.45 -0.72 20.54
CA MET A 157 13.64 -0.06 19.97
C MET A 157 13.74 -0.24 18.45
N LEU A 158 13.19 -1.33 17.89
CA LEU A 158 13.17 -1.57 16.45
C LEU A 158 12.46 -0.44 15.65
N PRO A 159 11.23 0.00 15.98
CA PRO A 159 10.60 1.15 15.36
C PRO A 159 11.37 2.46 15.53
N LEU A 160 12.05 2.66 16.67
CA LEU A 160 12.88 3.85 16.89
C LEU A 160 14.09 3.86 15.96
N ALA A 161 14.79 2.73 15.85
CA ALA A 161 15.88 2.55 14.89
C ALA A 161 15.40 2.73 13.45
N ALA A 162 14.25 2.15 13.09
CA ALA A 162 13.65 2.32 11.77
C ALA A 162 13.28 3.79 11.50
N SER A 163 12.76 4.52 12.49
CA SER A 163 12.47 5.95 12.39
C SER A 163 13.74 6.77 12.18
N PHE A 164 14.83 6.41 12.85
CA PHE A 164 16.13 7.06 12.65
C PHE A 164 16.69 6.82 11.24
N VAL A 165 16.62 5.59 10.73
CA VAL A 165 16.96 5.27 9.34
C VAL A 165 16.06 6.05 8.37
N PHE A 166 14.78 6.22 8.70
CA PHE A 166 13.85 7.00 7.89
C PHE A 166 14.25 8.48 7.82
N LEU A 167 14.74 9.07 8.92
CA LEU A 167 15.26 10.44 8.94
C LEU A 167 16.52 10.62 8.08
N MET A 168 17.28 9.55 7.83
CA MET A 168 18.46 9.57 6.94
C MET A 168 18.09 9.51 5.46
N ILE A 169 16.84 9.18 5.13
CA ILE A 169 16.42 9.14 3.73
C ILE A 169 16.40 10.60 3.22
N PRO A 170 17.15 10.92 2.14
CA PRO A 170 17.26 12.31 1.65
C PRO A 170 15.86 12.88 1.38
N PRO A 171 15.59 14.17 1.65
CA PRO A 171 14.28 14.73 1.35
C PRO A 171 13.97 14.52 -0.13
N ILE A 172 12.73 14.15 -0.46
CA ILE A 172 12.31 14.16 -1.87
C ILE A 172 12.51 15.60 -2.33
N PRO A 173 13.25 15.85 -3.43
CA PRO A 173 13.22 17.15 -4.07
C PRO A 173 11.75 17.51 -4.15
N LYS A 174 11.35 18.69 -3.64
CA LYS A 174 9.99 19.17 -3.87
C LYS A 174 9.86 19.10 -5.39
N SER A 175 9.19 18.06 -5.89
CA SER A 175 8.99 17.92 -7.32
C SER A 175 8.42 19.26 -7.69
N ASP A 176 9.04 19.96 -8.63
CA ASP A 176 8.54 21.20 -9.16
C ASP A 176 7.15 20.86 -9.69
N LEU A 177 6.16 20.88 -8.78
CA LEU A 177 4.74 20.96 -9.00
C LEU A 177 4.70 22.14 -9.94
N ILE A 178 4.56 21.83 -11.23
CA ILE A 178 4.56 22.73 -12.38
C ILE A 178 4.70 24.17 -11.91
N PRO A 179 5.90 24.80 -12.00
CA PRO A 179 6.21 26.05 -11.34
C PRO A 179 5.02 27.02 -11.37
N GLY A 180 4.49 27.37 -10.19
CA GLY A 180 3.28 28.18 -10.04
C GLY A 180 2.00 27.42 -9.68
N THR A 181 2.03 26.09 -9.52
CA THR A 181 0.87 25.36 -8.97
C THR A 181 0.86 25.43 -7.44
N PRO A 182 -0.21 25.96 -6.81
CA PRO A 182 -0.29 26.01 -5.36
C PRO A 182 -0.31 24.59 -4.77
N PRO A 183 0.20 24.41 -3.54
CA PRO A 183 0.12 23.11 -2.88
C PRO A 183 -1.35 22.66 -2.81
N PRO A 184 -1.62 21.36 -2.99
CA PRO A 184 -2.98 20.86 -2.91
C PRO A 184 -3.59 21.20 -1.55
N ASP A 185 -4.77 21.83 -1.52
CA ASP A 185 -5.50 22.13 -0.29
C ASP A 185 -6.06 20.82 0.31
N VAL A 186 -5.27 20.21 1.20
CA VAL A 186 -5.60 18.95 1.87
C VAL A 186 -6.49 19.24 3.08
N ARG A 187 -7.80 19.08 2.91
CA ARG A 187 -8.78 19.12 4.02
C ARG A 187 -9.47 17.78 4.15
N VAL A 188 -9.74 17.33 5.37
CA VAL A 188 -10.43 16.05 5.67
C VAL A 188 -11.73 15.92 4.87
N TRP A 189 -12.56 16.96 4.86
CA TRP A 189 -13.81 16.98 4.09
C TRP A 189 -13.61 16.88 2.57
N LYS A 190 -12.54 17.48 2.03
CA LYS A 190 -12.18 17.33 0.61
C LYS A 190 -11.75 15.89 0.31
N SER A 191 -11.01 15.26 1.22
CA SER A 191 -10.61 13.84 1.10
C SER A 191 -11.81 12.89 1.12
N ILE A 192 -12.77 13.08 2.04
CA ILE A 192 -14.01 12.29 2.07
C ILE A 192 -14.83 12.53 0.79
N LYS A 193 -15.00 13.79 0.39
CA LYS A 193 -15.70 14.14 -0.84
C LYS A 193 -15.03 13.53 -2.06
N PHE A 194 -13.70 13.42 -2.07
CA PHE A 194 -12.95 12.77 -3.14
C PHE A 194 -13.31 11.29 -3.28
N ILE A 195 -13.40 10.52 -2.18
CA ILE A 195 -13.80 9.10 -2.23
C ILE A 195 -15.17 8.93 -2.93
N VAL A 196 -16.12 9.79 -2.62
CA VAL A 196 -17.48 9.73 -3.18
C VAL A 196 -17.55 10.28 -4.60
N ALA A 197 -16.91 11.41 -4.85
CA ALA A 197 -17.00 12.12 -6.12
C ALA A 197 -16.22 11.42 -7.23
N GLU A 198 -15.05 10.88 -6.93
CA GLU A 198 -14.14 10.36 -7.94
C GLU A 198 -14.59 9.00 -8.48
N LYS A 199 -14.75 8.90 -9.80
CA LYS A 199 -15.40 7.75 -10.45
C LYS A 199 -14.63 6.45 -10.25
N LEU A 200 -13.29 6.52 -10.27
CA LEU A 200 -12.45 5.36 -10.01
C LEU A 200 -12.57 4.90 -8.56
N PHE A 201 -12.47 5.83 -7.60
CA PHE A 201 -12.58 5.49 -6.18
C PHE A 201 -13.95 4.91 -5.84
N ARG A 202 -15.04 5.50 -6.36
CA ARG A 202 -16.39 4.96 -6.17
C ARG A 202 -16.55 3.51 -6.64
N ARG A 203 -15.82 3.12 -7.68
CA ARG A 203 -15.82 1.74 -8.20
C ARG A 203 -14.94 0.80 -7.39
N LEU A 204 -13.81 1.28 -6.87
CA LEU A 204 -12.87 0.48 -6.09
C LEU A 204 -13.22 0.41 -4.61
N ALA A 205 -13.92 1.41 -4.07
CA ALA A 205 -14.21 1.55 -2.65
C ALA A 205 -14.88 0.30 -2.03
N PRO A 206 -15.89 -0.34 -2.66
CA PRO A 206 -16.45 -1.57 -2.10
C PRO A 206 -15.39 -2.67 -1.93
N SER A 207 -14.52 -2.86 -2.91
CA SER A 207 -13.45 -3.85 -2.84
C SER A 207 -12.40 -3.52 -1.77
N ILE A 208 -12.06 -2.24 -1.61
CA ILE A 208 -11.11 -1.77 -0.57
C ILE A 208 -11.70 -1.97 0.83
N ILE A 209 -12.97 -1.63 1.02
CA ILE A 209 -13.68 -1.81 2.28
C ILE A 209 -13.80 -3.29 2.61
N VAL A 210 -14.22 -4.13 1.66
CA VAL A 210 -14.29 -5.58 1.87
C VAL A 210 -12.93 -6.16 2.24
N ASN A 211 -11.85 -5.72 1.59
CA ASN A 211 -10.51 -6.15 1.97
C ASN A 211 -10.17 -5.76 3.42
N GLY A 212 -10.51 -4.54 3.84
CA GLY A 212 -10.40 -4.13 5.24
C GLY A 212 -11.20 -5.02 6.20
N MET A 213 -12.44 -5.36 5.84
CA MET A 213 -13.28 -6.28 6.63
C MET A 213 -12.66 -7.67 6.74
N VAL A 214 -12.12 -8.21 5.64
CA VAL A 214 -11.43 -9.50 5.63
C VAL A 214 -10.23 -9.51 6.57
N LEU A 215 -9.43 -8.43 6.59
CA LEU A 215 -8.32 -8.30 7.54
C LEU A 215 -8.82 -8.19 8.99
N GLY A 216 -9.90 -7.45 9.23
CA GLY A 216 -10.55 -7.40 10.54
C GLY A 216 -11.02 -8.77 11.00
N PHE A 217 -11.61 -9.55 10.09
CA PHE A 217 -12.10 -10.88 10.36
C PHE A 217 -10.94 -11.81 10.69
N LEU A 218 -9.85 -11.76 9.94
CA LEU A 218 -8.65 -12.56 10.20
C LEU A 218 -8.06 -12.28 11.58
N PHE A 219 -7.87 -11.00 11.93
CA PHE A 219 -7.18 -10.63 13.17
C PHE A 219 -8.08 -10.59 14.41
N GLY A 220 -9.40 -10.48 14.25
CA GLY A 220 -10.37 -10.52 15.34
C GLY A 220 -11.02 -11.90 15.48
N ASP A 221 -11.86 -12.24 14.51
CA ASP A 221 -12.83 -13.31 14.62
C ASP A 221 -12.27 -14.69 14.27
N PHE A 222 -11.41 -14.77 13.25
CA PHE A 222 -10.91 -16.03 12.74
C PHE A 222 -10.13 -16.81 13.80
N GLY A 223 -9.22 -16.11 14.50
CA GLY A 223 -8.48 -16.67 15.63
C GLY A 223 -9.43 -17.20 16.69
N ARG A 224 -10.40 -16.39 17.14
CA ARG A 224 -11.30 -16.71 18.25
C ARG A 224 -12.32 -17.80 17.93
N PHE A 225 -12.94 -17.77 16.75
CA PHE A 225 -14.08 -18.64 16.41
C PHE A 225 -13.70 -19.88 15.61
N PHE A 226 -12.53 -19.90 14.97
CA PHE A 226 -12.10 -21.05 14.16
C PHE A 226 -10.82 -21.67 14.69
N VAL A 227 -9.79 -20.87 14.95
CA VAL A 227 -8.49 -21.41 15.37
C VAL A 227 -8.54 -21.89 16.82
N SER A 228 -8.93 -21.05 17.78
CA SER A 228 -8.92 -21.40 19.20
C SER A 228 -9.77 -22.62 19.55
N PRO A 229 -11.03 -22.77 19.07
CA PRO A 229 -11.83 -23.95 19.35
C PRO A 229 -11.25 -25.23 18.75
N THR A 230 -10.51 -25.12 17.65
CA THR A 230 -10.03 -26.27 16.87
C THR A 230 -8.61 -26.70 17.26
N LEU A 231 -7.70 -25.74 17.45
CA LEU A 231 -6.26 -25.94 17.61
C LEU A 231 -5.68 -25.32 18.89
N GLY A 232 -6.50 -24.63 19.69
CA GLY A 232 -6.07 -23.90 20.88
C GLY A 232 -5.59 -22.49 20.57
N VAL A 233 -5.43 -21.68 21.62
CA VAL A 233 -5.05 -20.26 21.54
C VAL A 233 -3.61 -20.10 21.02
N ASP A 234 -2.71 -20.99 21.42
CA ASP A 234 -1.28 -20.90 21.05
C ASP A 234 -1.07 -21.05 19.54
N SER A 235 -1.97 -21.80 18.88
CA SER A 235 -1.95 -22.00 17.43
C SER A 235 -2.34 -20.75 16.65
N VAL A 236 -3.00 -19.75 17.24
CA VAL A 236 -3.42 -18.50 16.55
C VAL A 236 -2.22 -17.78 15.96
N LEU A 237 -1.12 -17.72 16.70
CA LEU A 237 0.10 -17.03 16.26
C LEU A 237 0.78 -17.80 15.11
N ILE A 238 0.80 -19.13 15.15
CA ILE A 238 1.34 -19.97 14.07
C ILE A 238 0.51 -19.83 12.79
N VAL A 239 -0.83 -19.80 12.92
CA VAL A 239 -1.75 -19.62 11.79
C VAL A 239 -1.56 -18.23 11.16
N ASN A 240 -1.43 -17.18 11.97
CA ASN A 240 -1.14 -15.84 11.47
C ASN A 240 0.25 -15.76 10.81
N ALA A 241 1.28 -16.39 11.39
CA ALA A 241 2.60 -16.46 10.75
C ALA A 241 2.53 -17.13 9.37
N SER A 242 1.73 -18.20 9.24
CA SER A 242 1.49 -18.90 7.98
C SER A 242 0.78 -18.01 6.96
N PHE A 243 -0.23 -17.24 7.39
CA PHE A 243 -0.89 -16.24 6.57
C PHE A 243 0.10 -15.23 5.99
N PHE A 244 0.93 -14.62 6.84
CA PHE A 244 1.90 -13.60 6.42
C PHE A 244 2.97 -14.16 5.49
N CYS A 245 3.43 -15.38 5.73
CA CYS A 245 4.35 -16.10 4.85
C CYS A 245 3.76 -16.30 3.46
N ALA A 246 2.56 -16.89 3.40
CA ALA A 246 1.85 -17.13 2.15
C ALA A 246 1.53 -15.82 1.42
N CYS A 247 1.13 -14.79 2.16
CA CYS A 247 0.84 -13.47 1.61
C CYS A 247 2.09 -12.82 1.00
N ALA A 248 3.25 -12.93 1.65
CA ALA A 248 4.52 -12.43 1.12
C ALA A 248 4.92 -13.15 -0.18
N ILE A 249 4.86 -14.48 -0.19
CA ILE A 249 5.18 -15.31 -1.38
C ILE A 249 4.22 -14.99 -2.52
N ALA A 250 2.91 -14.96 -2.25
CA ALA A 250 1.88 -14.68 -3.23
C ALA A 250 2.02 -13.25 -3.80
N THR A 251 2.31 -12.26 -2.96
CA THR A 251 2.55 -10.87 -3.38
C THR A 251 3.68 -10.78 -4.41
N VAL A 252 4.83 -11.40 -4.13
CA VAL A 252 5.98 -11.44 -5.05
C VAL A 252 5.63 -12.24 -6.31
N GLY A 253 4.94 -13.37 -6.15
CA GLY A 253 4.48 -14.21 -7.26
C GLY A 253 3.58 -13.45 -8.24
N TRP A 254 2.57 -12.74 -7.74
CA TRP A 254 1.68 -11.92 -8.56
C TRP A 254 2.43 -10.83 -9.31
N ALA A 255 3.33 -10.11 -8.63
CA ALA A 255 4.14 -9.08 -9.25
C ALA A 255 5.03 -9.65 -10.37
N LYS A 256 5.64 -10.82 -10.16
CA LYS A 256 6.46 -11.51 -11.18
C LYS A 256 5.64 -11.95 -12.39
N LEU A 257 4.45 -12.51 -12.17
CA LEU A 257 3.57 -12.92 -13.26
C LEU A 257 3.10 -11.73 -14.11
N ILE A 258 2.86 -10.57 -13.49
CA ILE A 258 2.54 -9.31 -14.19
C ILE A 258 3.78 -8.77 -14.92
N GLU A 259 4.95 -8.75 -14.27
CA GLU A 259 6.23 -8.33 -14.87
C GLU A 259 6.55 -9.14 -16.14
N TRP A 260 6.37 -10.46 -16.10
CA TRP A 260 6.57 -11.37 -17.22
C TRP A 260 5.45 -11.34 -18.26
N ASN A 261 4.45 -10.46 -18.10
CA ASN A 261 3.32 -10.34 -19.00
C ASN A 261 2.53 -11.66 -19.17
N LYS A 262 2.56 -12.53 -18.15
CA LYS A 262 1.83 -13.81 -18.15
C LYS A 262 0.38 -13.65 -17.72
N ILE A 263 0.12 -12.67 -16.87
CA ILE A 263 -1.21 -12.35 -16.38
C ILE A 263 -1.41 -10.83 -16.31
N SER A 264 -2.62 -10.36 -16.58
CA SER A 264 -2.98 -8.95 -16.38
C SER A 264 -3.30 -8.68 -14.92
N ARG A 265 -3.10 -7.44 -14.45
CA ARG A 265 -3.49 -7.03 -13.09
C ARG A 265 -4.96 -7.27 -12.78
N ARG A 266 -5.84 -7.05 -13.76
CA ARG A 266 -7.28 -7.31 -13.61
C ARG A 266 -7.57 -8.79 -13.37
N ALA A 267 -6.88 -9.67 -14.09
CA ALA A 267 -7.00 -11.10 -13.90
C ALA A 267 -6.48 -11.53 -12.51
N VAL A 268 -5.37 -10.95 -12.02
CA VAL A 268 -4.88 -11.19 -10.65
C VAL A 268 -5.92 -10.79 -9.60
N ILE A 269 -6.52 -9.59 -9.71
CA ILE A 269 -7.56 -9.15 -8.78
C ILE A 269 -8.78 -10.08 -8.83
N LEU A 270 -9.19 -10.53 -10.02
CA LEU A 270 -10.30 -11.47 -10.18
C LEU A 270 -10.00 -12.85 -9.58
N LEU A 271 -8.82 -13.42 -9.84
CA LEU A 271 -8.38 -14.68 -9.22
C LEU A 271 -8.32 -14.57 -7.69
N SER A 272 -7.93 -13.40 -7.19
CA SER A 272 -7.83 -13.14 -5.77
C SER A 272 -9.20 -13.04 -5.10
N MET A 273 -10.16 -12.40 -5.77
CA MET A 273 -11.57 -12.41 -5.37
C MET A 273 -12.12 -13.84 -5.34
N LEU A 274 -11.82 -14.65 -6.36
CA LEU A 274 -12.23 -16.06 -6.40
C LEU A 274 -11.62 -16.86 -5.24
N ALA A 275 -10.33 -16.66 -4.93
CA ALA A 275 -9.67 -17.31 -3.79
C ALA A 275 -10.35 -16.95 -2.45
N GLN A 276 -10.69 -15.67 -2.24
CA GLN A 276 -11.42 -15.23 -1.05
C GLN A 276 -12.84 -15.81 -1.00
N CYS A 277 -13.55 -15.87 -2.13
CA CYS A 277 -14.88 -16.50 -2.19
C CYS A 277 -14.80 -18.00 -1.89
N CYS A 278 -13.79 -18.70 -2.42
CA CYS A 278 -13.54 -20.11 -2.12
C CYS A 278 -13.23 -20.32 -0.64
N PHE A 279 -12.43 -19.44 -0.02
CA PHE A 279 -12.19 -19.45 1.42
C PHE A 279 -13.49 -19.30 2.23
N LEU A 280 -14.33 -18.32 1.88
CA LEU A 280 -15.61 -18.08 2.57
C LEU A 280 -16.56 -19.27 2.41
N ILE A 281 -16.73 -19.78 1.18
CA ILE A 281 -17.58 -20.94 0.90
C ILE A 281 -17.09 -22.17 1.66
N LEU A 282 -15.77 -22.41 1.66
CA LEU A 282 -15.17 -23.50 2.43
C LEU A 282 -15.53 -23.36 3.91
N HIS A 283 -15.33 -22.18 4.50
CA HIS A 283 -15.65 -21.97 5.92
C HIS A 283 -17.14 -22.09 6.24
N ILE A 284 -18.03 -21.63 5.36
CA ILE A 284 -19.47 -21.85 5.50
C ILE A 284 -19.80 -23.34 5.50
N ILE A 285 -19.22 -24.11 4.58
CA ILE A 285 -19.43 -25.57 4.52
C ILE A 285 -18.88 -26.24 5.79
N LEU A 286 -17.67 -25.87 6.23
CA LEU A 286 -17.04 -26.42 7.44
C LEU A 286 -17.86 -26.09 8.70
N TYR A 287 -18.45 -24.91 8.75
CA TYR A 287 -19.34 -24.48 9.83
C TYR A 287 -20.66 -25.27 9.84
N ILE A 288 -21.36 -25.34 8.70
CA ILE A 288 -22.66 -26.03 8.56
C ILE A 288 -22.51 -27.53 8.83
N THR A 289 -21.48 -28.15 8.28
CA THR A 289 -21.27 -29.61 8.41
C THR A 289 -20.67 -30.02 9.75
N LYS A 290 -20.19 -29.06 10.56
CA LYS A 290 -19.48 -29.29 11.84
C LYS A 290 -18.28 -30.25 11.72
N THR A 291 -17.73 -30.43 10.52
CA THR A 291 -16.66 -31.42 10.27
C THR A 291 -15.27 -30.93 10.62
N ALA A 292 -15.01 -29.61 10.57
CA ALA A 292 -13.69 -29.05 10.87
C ALA A 292 -13.65 -28.07 12.05
N ILE A 293 -14.79 -27.55 12.50
CA ILE A 293 -14.88 -26.86 13.81
C ILE A 293 -15.18 -27.93 14.86
N ALA A 294 -14.26 -28.90 14.97
CA ALA A 294 -14.28 -29.80 16.11
C ALA A 294 -14.00 -28.94 17.35
N THR A 295 -14.89 -28.99 18.33
CA THR A 295 -14.74 -28.27 19.61
C THR A 295 -13.72 -29.01 20.47
N ASN A 296 -12.46 -29.02 20.00
CA ASN A 296 -11.32 -29.60 20.69
C ASN A 296 -10.99 -28.79 21.94
N TYR A 297 -11.28 -27.48 21.92
CA TYR A 297 -11.17 -26.57 23.05
C TYR A 297 -12.49 -25.86 23.31
N ILE A 298 -12.83 -25.70 24.58
CA ILE A 298 -13.98 -24.94 25.04
C ILE A 298 -13.48 -23.79 25.92
N GLN A 299 -13.98 -22.59 25.66
CA GLN A 299 -13.71 -21.40 26.49
C GLN A 299 -14.35 -21.58 27.86
N ASP A 300 -13.60 -21.36 28.93
CA ASP A 300 -14.12 -21.48 30.29
C ASP A 300 -15.18 -20.39 30.54
N PRO A 301 -16.43 -20.73 30.96
CA PRO A 301 -17.44 -19.74 31.25
C PRO A 301 -17.07 -18.83 32.44
N GLU A 302 -16.24 -19.30 33.36
CA GLU A 302 -15.79 -18.50 34.52
C GLU A 302 -14.59 -17.61 34.18
N ASP A 303 -13.76 -18.03 33.22
CA ASP A 303 -12.59 -17.29 32.75
C ASP A 303 -12.56 -17.23 31.21
N PRO A 304 -13.04 -16.13 30.59
CA PRO A 304 -13.06 -15.99 29.14
C PRO A 304 -11.66 -15.88 28.52
N THR A 305 -10.59 -15.84 29.31
CA THR A 305 -9.23 -15.89 28.77
C THR A 305 -8.68 -17.32 28.70
N SER A 306 -9.31 -18.26 29.41
CA SER A 306 -8.88 -19.66 29.49
C SER A 306 -9.63 -20.55 28.51
N TRP A 307 -8.88 -21.44 27.87
CA TRP A 307 -9.41 -22.45 26.94
C TRP A 307 -9.03 -23.83 27.46
N LYS A 308 -10.03 -24.66 27.75
CA LYS A 308 -9.84 -26.03 28.24
C LYS A 308 -9.88 -27.01 27.08
N MET A 309 -8.84 -27.84 26.97
CA MET A 309 -8.78 -28.91 25.98
C MET A 309 -9.76 -30.02 26.38
N VAL A 310 -10.71 -30.32 25.50
CA VAL A 310 -11.71 -31.40 25.64
C VAL A 310 -11.31 -32.61 24.81
N GLN A 311 -10.73 -32.36 23.64
CA GLN A 311 -10.27 -33.40 22.72
C GLN A 311 -8.94 -32.99 22.10
N GLU A 312 -8.04 -33.95 21.94
CA GLU A 312 -6.75 -33.70 21.28
C GLU A 312 -6.95 -33.40 19.79
N PRO A 313 -6.40 -32.28 19.27
CA PRO A 313 -6.50 -31.94 17.85
C PRO A 313 -5.83 -32.99 16.96
N ARG A 314 -6.60 -33.57 16.04
CA ARG A 314 -6.06 -34.47 15.02
C ARG A 314 -5.26 -33.70 13.96
N PRO A 315 -4.25 -34.33 13.31
CA PRO A 315 -3.39 -33.66 12.33
C PRO A 315 -4.13 -32.99 11.15
N TYR A 316 -5.24 -33.56 10.69
CA TYR A 316 -6.01 -32.97 9.59
C TYR A 316 -6.67 -31.63 9.97
N HIS A 317 -6.92 -31.36 11.25
CA HIS A 317 -7.43 -30.06 11.69
C HIS A 317 -6.42 -28.95 11.39
N TYR A 318 -5.12 -29.19 11.65
CA TYR A 318 -4.05 -28.26 11.30
C TYR A 318 -3.98 -28.05 9.79
N VAL A 319 -4.05 -29.13 9.00
CA VAL A 319 -4.02 -29.04 7.54
C VAL A 319 -5.18 -28.20 7.01
N ILE A 320 -6.40 -28.38 7.52
CA ILE A 320 -7.57 -27.62 7.08
C ILE A 320 -7.42 -26.13 7.41
N ILE A 321 -7.09 -25.78 8.65
CA ILE A 321 -6.98 -24.38 9.10
C ILE A 321 -5.81 -23.67 8.41
N ILE A 322 -4.65 -24.32 8.30
CA ILE A 322 -3.48 -23.73 7.63
C ILE A 322 -3.74 -23.59 6.12
N SER A 323 -4.34 -24.60 5.47
CA SER A 323 -4.65 -24.51 4.04
C SER A 323 -5.69 -23.43 3.77
N SER A 324 -6.69 -23.26 4.64
CA SER A 324 -7.69 -22.20 4.48
C SER A 324 -7.08 -20.81 4.65
N VAL A 325 -6.22 -20.61 5.66
CA VAL A 325 -5.54 -19.31 5.84
C VAL A 325 -4.57 -18.98 4.71
N ILE A 326 -3.92 -19.99 4.12
CA ILE A 326 -3.08 -19.83 2.93
C ILE A 326 -3.94 -19.40 1.72
N LEU A 327 -5.10 -20.02 1.52
CA LEU A 327 -6.03 -19.64 0.46
C LEU A 327 -6.51 -18.19 0.63
N LEU A 328 -6.81 -17.78 1.86
CA LEU A 328 -7.15 -16.40 2.19
C LEU A 328 -5.98 -15.45 1.88
N ALA A 329 -4.77 -15.80 2.30
CA ALA A 329 -3.55 -15.02 2.09
C ALA A 329 -3.24 -14.79 0.60
N ILE A 330 -3.44 -15.81 -0.24
CA ILE A 330 -3.27 -15.69 -1.69
C ILE A 330 -4.21 -14.63 -2.26
N GLY A 331 -5.47 -14.63 -1.83
CA GLY A 331 -6.43 -13.61 -2.24
C GLY A 331 -6.10 -12.23 -1.69
N ASP A 332 -5.83 -12.12 -0.39
CA ASP A 332 -5.51 -10.85 0.27
C ASP A 332 -4.25 -10.17 -0.31
N SER A 333 -3.22 -10.95 -0.66
CA SER A 333 -1.95 -10.45 -1.20
C SER A 333 -2.09 -9.53 -2.41
N ALA A 334 -3.05 -9.78 -3.30
CA ALA A 334 -3.29 -8.95 -4.47
C ALA A 334 -4.00 -7.64 -4.11
N TYR A 335 -4.91 -7.66 -3.13
CA TYR A 335 -5.57 -6.46 -2.65
C TYR A 335 -4.57 -5.54 -1.93
N GLU A 336 -3.65 -6.10 -1.16
CA GLU A 336 -2.61 -5.29 -0.50
C GLU A 336 -1.56 -4.74 -1.47
N SER A 337 -1.19 -5.47 -2.53
CA SER A 337 -0.09 -5.04 -3.41
C SER A 337 -0.55 -4.39 -4.72
N GLN A 338 -1.49 -5.01 -5.42
CA GLN A 338 -1.84 -4.64 -6.79
C GLN A 338 -2.92 -3.56 -6.85
N LEU A 339 -3.83 -3.52 -5.88
CA LEU A 339 -4.87 -2.49 -5.85
C LEU A 339 -4.29 -1.10 -5.55
N PRO A 340 -3.36 -0.92 -4.58
CA PRO A 340 -2.61 0.32 -4.44
C PRO A 340 -1.80 0.66 -5.69
N ALA A 341 -1.18 -0.33 -6.35
CA ALA A 341 -0.47 -0.10 -7.60
C ALA A 341 -1.40 0.47 -8.69
N ALA A 342 -2.66 0.03 -8.74
CA ALA A 342 -3.65 0.53 -9.70
C ALA A 342 -4.07 1.96 -9.39
N VAL A 343 -4.27 2.29 -8.11
CA VAL A 343 -4.55 3.66 -7.65
C VAL A 343 -3.36 4.57 -7.94
N GLN A 344 -2.15 4.15 -7.59
CA GLN A 344 -0.92 4.88 -7.87
C GLN A 344 -0.76 5.14 -9.35
N ASN A 345 -0.83 4.13 -10.21
CA ASN A 345 -0.75 4.30 -11.66
C ASN A 345 -1.81 5.29 -12.18
N ALA A 346 -3.05 5.22 -11.65
CA ALA A 346 -4.11 6.12 -12.09
C ALA A 346 -3.87 7.61 -11.76
N TYR A 347 -3.24 7.90 -10.61
CA TYR A 347 -3.07 9.26 -10.10
C TYR A 347 -1.63 9.78 -10.09
N GLN A 348 -0.61 8.98 -10.40
CA GLN A 348 0.81 9.33 -10.23
C GLN A 348 1.19 10.66 -10.91
N SER A 349 0.59 10.97 -12.06
CA SER A 349 0.83 12.21 -12.81
C SER A 349 -0.06 13.38 -12.38
N THR A 350 -0.85 13.22 -11.33
CA THR A 350 -1.83 14.21 -10.87
C THR A 350 -1.43 14.77 -9.49
N PRO A 351 -1.84 16.01 -9.16
CA PRO A 351 -1.68 16.54 -7.81
C PRO A 351 -2.48 15.75 -6.75
N LEU A 352 -3.36 14.85 -7.17
CA LEU A 352 -4.22 14.06 -6.31
C LEU A 352 -3.58 12.74 -5.84
N HIS A 353 -2.37 12.38 -6.29
CA HIS A 353 -1.76 11.08 -5.96
C HIS A 353 -1.65 10.81 -4.45
N ILE A 354 -1.25 11.81 -3.67
CA ILE A 354 -1.12 11.69 -2.20
C ILE A 354 -2.49 11.48 -1.58
N THR A 355 -3.46 12.33 -1.94
CA THR A 355 -4.84 12.25 -1.45
C THR A 355 -5.50 10.92 -1.82
N ALA A 356 -5.27 10.43 -3.04
CA ALA A 356 -5.75 9.13 -3.50
C ALA A 356 -5.20 7.99 -2.63
N ASN A 357 -3.88 7.92 -2.45
CA ASN A 357 -3.28 6.84 -1.66
C ASN A 357 -3.66 6.91 -0.17
N ALA A 358 -3.78 8.10 0.40
CA ALA A 358 -4.25 8.28 1.77
C ALA A 358 -5.70 7.79 1.93
N ASN A 359 -6.58 8.16 1.00
CA ASN A 359 -7.97 7.73 0.99
C ASN A 359 -8.14 6.22 0.74
N TYR A 360 -7.24 5.60 -0.03
CA TYR A 360 -7.20 4.15 -0.18
C TYR A 360 -7.06 3.47 1.20
N LYS A 361 -6.04 3.86 1.98
CA LYS A 361 -5.80 3.27 3.30
C LYS A 361 -6.90 3.65 4.30
N ALA A 362 -7.44 4.87 4.23
CA ALA A 362 -8.59 5.25 5.06
C ALA A 362 -9.82 4.37 4.81
N ALA A 363 -10.16 4.12 3.54
CA ALA A 363 -11.29 3.25 3.18
C ALA A 363 -11.07 1.79 3.63
N GLN A 364 -9.82 1.30 3.56
CA GLN A 364 -9.45 -0.02 4.07
C GLN A 364 -9.64 -0.09 5.59
N SER A 365 -9.16 0.93 6.32
CA SER A 365 -9.36 1.03 7.77
C SER A 365 -10.83 1.12 8.18
N TRP A 366 -11.69 1.75 7.38
CA TRP A 366 -13.14 1.72 7.62
C TRP A 366 -13.72 0.32 7.51
N GLY A 367 -13.30 -0.46 6.52
CA GLY A 367 -13.67 -1.87 6.43
C GLY A 367 -13.27 -2.65 7.68
N PHE A 368 -12.05 -2.45 8.15
CA PHE A 368 -11.55 -3.05 9.39
C PHE A 368 -12.44 -2.69 10.58
N LEU A 369 -12.76 -1.39 10.75
CA LEU A 369 -13.64 -0.91 11.82
C LEU A 369 -15.05 -1.50 11.74
N ILE A 370 -15.64 -1.58 10.55
CA ILE A 370 -16.97 -2.15 10.34
C ILE A 370 -16.99 -3.61 10.83
N GLN A 371 -15.96 -4.39 10.52
CA GLN A 371 -15.90 -5.79 10.96
C GLN A 371 -15.89 -5.93 12.48
N PHE A 372 -15.17 -5.07 13.22
CA PHE A 372 -15.18 -5.10 14.69
C PHE A 372 -16.46 -4.53 15.32
N SER A 373 -17.29 -3.85 14.53
CA SER A 373 -18.54 -3.25 15.02
C SER A 373 -19.74 -4.21 14.86
N ILE A 374 -19.59 -5.26 14.06
CA ILE A 374 -20.57 -6.34 13.86
C ILE A 374 -20.24 -7.45 14.84
#